data_AF-A0AAT9I4N6-F1
#
_entry.id   AF-A0AAT9I4N6-F1
#
_cell.length_a   1.000
_cell.length_b   1.000
_cell.length_c   1.000
_cell.angle_alpha   90.00
_cell.angle_beta   90.00
_cell.angle_gamma   90.00
#
_symmetry.space_group_name_H-M   'P 1'
#
loop_
_entity.id
_entity.type
_entity.pdbx_description
1 polymer ?
#
loop_
_entity_poly.entity_id
_entity_poly.type
_entity_poly.pdbx_seq_one_letter_code
_entity_poly.pdbx_strand_id
1 'polypeptide(L)'
;MSDEIQISEKTYAILQQIEAAREVDLHLLESLFPDITVDEFRNFLRLNHIPEDIDTQKIVTLLSDKSVVTRSPTSTNKGALILKMATEAGITKSAAALVIDAVVSAVASTLKKGESVTLPGLGTFSVSKRAARNGRNPQTGQTIRIKAKKVASFKAGKVLSEKIR
;
A
#
# COMPACT_ATOMS: atom_id res chain seq x y z
N MET A 1 21.07 2.15 -17.38
CA MET A 1 21.56 2.73 -16.12
C MET A 1 20.36 3.39 -15.48
N SER A 2 19.65 2.61 -14.67
CA SER A 2 18.51 3.10 -13.90
C SER A 2 19.08 3.40 -12.53
N ASP A 3 19.04 4.66 -12.14
CA ASP A 3 19.55 5.12 -10.86
C ASP A 3 18.74 4.47 -9.74
N GLU A 4 19.31 3.42 -9.15
CA GLU A 4 19.02 3.01 -7.79
C GLU A 4 19.23 4.25 -6.91
N ILE A 5 18.18 4.71 -6.24
CA ILE A 5 18.37 5.57 -5.08
C ILE A 5 18.95 4.64 -4.00
N GLN A 6 20.26 4.42 -4.07
CA GLN A 6 21.07 4.02 -2.94
C GLN A 6 20.84 5.09 -1.88
N ILE A 7 20.00 4.78 -0.90
CA ILE A 7 20.09 5.46 0.39
C ILE A 7 21.45 5.02 0.92
N SER A 8 22.46 5.83 0.61
CA SER A 8 23.86 5.61 0.93
C SER A 8 24.00 5.28 2.41
N GLU A 9 24.93 4.40 2.78
CA GLU A 9 25.32 4.19 4.19
C GLU A 9 25.56 5.52 4.93
N LYS A 10 25.96 6.55 4.18
CA LYS A 10 26.09 7.94 4.64
C LYS A 10 24.77 8.49 5.20
N THR A 11 23.64 8.31 4.52
CA THR A 11 22.30 8.76 4.96
C THR A 11 21.86 8.07 6.25
N TYR A 12 22.25 6.81 6.45
CA TYR A 12 21.94 6.07 7.67
C TYR A 12 22.82 6.48 8.85
N ALA A 13 24.12 6.72 8.60
CA ALA A 13 25.06 7.27 9.59
C ALA A 13 24.66 8.69 10.04
N ILE A 14 24.13 9.48 9.11
CA ILE A 14 23.54 10.80 9.32
C ILE A 14 22.36 10.74 10.30
N LEU A 15 21.43 9.80 10.11
CA LEU A 15 20.28 9.64 10.98
C LEU A 15 20.70 9.21 12.40
N GLN A 16 21.72 8.37 12.52
CA GLN A 16 22.31 8.00 13.82
C GLN A 16 23.00 9.16 14.54
N GLN A 17 23.69 10.05 13.81
CA GLN A 17 24.35 11.23 14.41
C GLN A 17 23.33 12.27 14.87
N ILE A 18 22.23 12.46 14.13
CA ILE A 18 21.13 13.36 14.52
C ILE A 18 20.40 12.83 15.76
N GLU A 19 20.21 11.51 15.87
CA GLU A 19 19.63 10.85 17.05
C GLU A 19 20.52 11.03 18.31
N ALA A 20 21.83 11.07 18.15
CA ALA A 20 22.79 11.27 19.24
C ALA A 20 22.87 12.72 19.75
N ALA A 21 22.56 13.72 18.91
CA ALA A 21 22.75 15.14 19.22
C ALA A 21 21.66 15.75 20.12
N ARG A 22 20.50 15.08 20.29
CA ARG A 22 19.33 15.49 21.11
C ARG A 22 18.75 16.90 20.90
N GLU A 23 19.37 17.77 20.11
CA GLU A 23 18.80 19.03 19.62
C GLU A 23 19.22 19.21 18.15
N VAL A 24 18.25 19.47 17.28
CA VAL A 24 18.49 19.80 15.88
C VAL A 24 18.69 21.31 15.80
N ASP A 25 19.93 21.76 15.97
CA ASP A 25 20.32 23.13 15.67
C ASP A 25 20.33 23.32 14.15
N LEU A 26 19.65 24.35 13.64
CA LEU A 26 19.60 24.66 12.20
C LEU A 26 21.01 24.88 11.63
N HIS A 27 21.96 25.37 12.45
CA HIS A 27 23.36 25.50 12.06
C HIS A 27 24.09 24.16 11.92
N LEU A 28 23.65 23.11 12.64
CA LEU A 28 24.21 21.77 12.53
C LEU A 28 23.76 21.08 11.22
N LEU A 29 22.53 21.38 10.76
CA LEU A 29 22.01 20.90 9.47
C LEU A 29 22.77 21.49 8.27
N GLU A 30 23.06 22.80 8.27
CA GLU A 30 23.88 23.41 7.21
C GLU A 30 25.32 22.87 7.19
N SER A 31 25.87 22.56 8.37
CA SER A 31 27.20 21.95 8.50
C SER A 31 27.26 20.50 8.00
N LEU A 32 26.21 19.72 8.28
CA LEU A 32 26.14 18.30 7.90
C LEU A 32 25.65 18.10 6.44
N PHE A 33 24.92 19.06 5.87
CA PHE A 33 24.32 18.99 4.53
C PHE A 33 24.52 20.29 3.75
N PRO A 34 25.76 20.61 3.33
CA PRO A 34 26.04 21.83 2.57
C PRO A 34 25.35 21.86 1.19
N ASP A 35 24.90 20.70 0.69
CA ASP A 35 24.30 20.53 -0.64
C ASP A 35 22.77 20.57 -0.65
N ILE A 36 22.11 20.68 0.52
CA ILE A 36 20.65 20.72 0.62
C ILE A 36 20.25 22.05 1.25
N THR A 37 19.60 22.90 0.46
CA THR A 37 19.16 24.21 0.94
C THR A 37 17.95 24.07 1.86
N VAL A 38 17.83 24.95 2.85
CA VAL A 38 16.69 25.00 3.79
C VAL A 38 15.35 25.08 3.03
N ASP A 39 15.35 25.71 1.86
CA ASP A 39 14.17 25.86 1.02
C ASP A 39 13.78 24.57 0.27
N GLU A 40 14.74 23.73 -0.12
CA GLU A 40 14.45 22.39 -0.65
C GLU A 40 13.84 21.49 0.42
N PHE A 41 14.33 21.59 1.65
CA PHE A 41 13.76 20.86 2.78
C PHE A 41 12.33 21.32 3.11
N ARG A 42 12.08 22.64 3.14
CA ARG A 42 10.71 23.19 3.30
C ARG A 42 9.79 22.79 2.15
N ASN A 43 10.28 22.80 0.91
CA ASN A 43 9.51 22.41 -0.26
C ASN A 43 9.11 20.92 -0.19
N PHE A 44 10.01 20.07 0.29
CA PHE A 44 9.71 18.65 0.55
C PHE A 44 8.60 18.48 1.60
N LEU A 45 8.64 19.23 2.70
CA LEU A 45 7.60 19.17 3.73
C LEU A 45 6.23 19.60 3.17
N ARG A 46 6.21 20.67 2.38
CA ARG A 46 4.99 21.17 1.71
C ARG A 46 4.41 20.17 0.70
N LEU A 47 5.25 19.58 -0.14
CA LEU A 47 4.83 18.62 -1.18
C LEU A 47 4.19 17.35 -0.62
N ASN A 48 4.54 16.98 0.61
CA ASN A 48 4.01 15.80 1.29
C ASN A 48 2.85 16.14 2.26
N HIS A 49 2.33 17.37 2.22
CA HIS A 49 1.27 17.85 3.13
C HIS A 49 1.63 17.70 4.62
N ILE A 50 2.91 17.88 4.95
CA ILE A 50 3.40 17.86 6.34
C ILE A 50 3.31 19.31 6.86
N PRO A 51 2.50 19.59 7.89
CA PRO A 51 2.41 20.92 8.47
C PRO A 51 3.78 21.42 8.96
N GLU A 52 4.15 22.65 8.61
CA GLU A 52 5.40 23.31 9.04
C GLU A 52 5.43 23.63 10.55
N ASP A 53 4.28 23.55 11.22
CA ASP A 53 4.10 23.85 12.65
C ASP A 53 4.19 22.63 13.56
N ILE A 54 4.45 21.44 13.02
CA ILE A 54 4.69 20.27 13.86
C ILE A 54 6.01 20.50 14.57
N ASP A 55 5.90 20.84 15.86
CA ASP A 55 6.96 20.86 16.86
C ASP A 55 8.05 19.84 16.47
N THR A 56 9.23 20.33 16.15
CA THR A 56 10.35 19.49 15.70
C THR A 56 10.66 18.42 16.74
N GLN A 57 10.35 18.66 18.02
CA GLN A 57 10.40 17.63 19.07
C GLN A 57 9.35 16.54 18.89
N LYS A 58 8.17 16.85 18.37
CA LYS A 58 7.12 15.88 18.02
C LYS A 58 7.48 15.11 16.76
N ILE A 59 8.12 15.73 15.76
CA ILE A 59 8.69 15.01 14.60
C ILE A 59 9.80 14.08 15.06
N VAL A 60 10.75 14.55 15.87
CA VAL A 60 11.82 13.71 16.42
C VAL A 60 11.25 12.60 17.30
N THR A 61 10.23 12.86 18.12
CA THR A 61 9.56 11.83 18.94
C THR A 61 8.83 10.79 18.06
N LEU A 62 8.17 11.23 16.98
CA LEU A 62 7.50 10.35 16.01
C LEU A 62 8.49 9.54 15.16
N LEU A 63 9.71 10.04 14.95
CA LEU A 63 10.80 9.35 14.26
C LEU A 63 11.63 8.45 15.21
N SER A 64 11.73 8.81 16.49
CA SER A 64 12.38 8.04 17.57
C SER A 64 11.59 6.80 17.97
N ASP A 65 10.26 6.88 17.84
CA ASP A 65 9.39 5.75 18.06
C ASP A 65 9.50 4.78 16.87
N LYS A 66 10.44 3.84 16.99
CA LYS A 66 10.67 2.74 16.04
C LYS A 66 9.39 1.98 15.68
N SER A 67 8.31 2.11 16.47
CA SER A 67 7.02 1.47 16.20
C SER A 67 6.13 2.20 15.18
N VAL A 68 6.38 3.48 14.87
CA VAL A 68 5.54 4.28 13.94
C VAL A 68 6.05 4.22 12.51
N VAL A 69 7.38 4.28 12.30
CA VAL A 69 8.00 4.13 10.97
C VAL A 69 7.94 2.68 10.47
N THR A 70 7.83 1.70 11.38
CA THR A 70 7.69 0.28 11.05
C THR A 70 6.25 -0.22 11.05
N ARG A 71 5.24 0.68 11.05
CA ARG A 71 3.88 0.27 10.66
C ARG A 71 3.87 -0.07 9.18
N SER A 72 4.41 -1.24 8.85
CA SER A 72 3.92 -2.06 7.75
C SER A 72 2.41 -1.97 7.82
N PRO A 73 1.73 -1.42 6.80
CA PRO A 73 0.30 -1.17 6.86
C PRO A 73 -0.39 -2.50 7.22
N THR A 74 -0.81 -2.63 8.47
CA THR A 74 -1.44 -3.84 9.03
C THR A 74 -2.81 -4.09 8.39
N SER A 75 -3.30 -3.10 7.63
CA SER A 75 -4.36 -3.26 6.64
C SER A 75 -3.74 -3.27 5.25
N THR A 76 -3.76 -4.44 4.60
CA THR A 76 -3.31 -4.65 3.22
C THR A 76 -4.23 -3.92 2.25
N ASN A 77 -4.09 -2.60 2.17
CA ASN A 77 -4.76 -1.77 1.19
C ASN A 77 -4.04 -1.86 -0.17
N LYS A 78 -4.66 -1.33 -1.22
CA LYS A 78 -4.10 -1.35 -2.58
C LYS A 78 -2.68 -0.74 -2.64
N GLY A 79 -2.42 0.32 -1.87
CA GLY A 79 -1.11 0.98 -1.83
C GLY A 79 -0.01 0.09 -1.27
N ALA A 80 -0.29 -0.62 -0.18
CA ALA A 80 0.62 -1.60 0.40
C ALA A 80 0.99 -2.72 -0.59
N LEU A 81 0.01 -3.21 -1.33
CA LEU A 81 0.21 -4.23 -2.37
C LEU A 81 1.08 -3.71 -3.52
N ILE A 82 0.83 -2.47 -3.98
CA ILE A 82 1.61 -1.83 -5.05
C ILE A 82 3.08 -1.69 -4.64
N LEU A 83 3.35 -1.25 -3.40
CA LEU A 83 4.72 -1.13 -2.90
C LEU A 83 5.43 -2.49 -2.90
N LYS A 84 4.76 -3.53 -2.38
CA LYS A 84 5.31 -4.88 -2.37
C LYS A 84 5.58 -5.42 -3.77
N MET A 85 4.64 -5.23 -4.70
CA MET A 85 4.81 -5.61 -6.11
C MET A 85 5.97 -4.87 -6.78
N ALA A 86 6.10 -3.57 -6.53
CA ALA A 86 7.18 -2.75 -7.08
C ALA A 86 8.55 -3.27 -6.60
N THR A 87 8.69 -3.53 -5.31
CA THR A 87 9.93 -4.06 -4.72
C THR A 87 10.25 -5.47 -5.21
N GLU A 88 9.28 -6.40 -5.19
CA GLU A 88 9.51 -7.81 -5.56
C GLU A 88 9.76 -7.99 -7.07
N ALA A 89 9.11 -7.18 -7.92
CA ALA A 89 9.28 -7.26 -9.37
C ALA A 89 10.36 -6.32 -9.92
N GLY A 90 10.97 -5.47 -9.08
CA GLY A 90 11.96 -4.48 -9.52
C GLY A 90 11.40 -3.42 -10.49
N ILE A 91 10.12 -3.10 -10.37
CA ILE A 91 9.43 -2.13 -11.23
C ILE A 91 9.08 -0.85 -10.46
N THR A 92 8.82 0.23 -11.18
CA THR A 92 8.39 1.48 -10.56
C THR A 92 7.01 1.32 -9.91
N LYS A 93 6.74 2.11 -8.85
CA LYS A 93 5.42 2.12 -8.18
C LYS A 93 4.28 2.43 -9.15
N SER A 94 4.52 3.33 -10.11
CA SER A 94 3.54 3.67 -11.15
C SER A 94 3.26 2.49 -12.07
N ALA A 95 4.29 1.76 -12.50
CA ALA A 95 4.12 0.54 -13.29
C ALA A 95 3.35 -0.53 -12.50
N ALA A 96 3.69 -0.76 -11.23
CA ALA A 96 2.97 -1.70 -10.37
C ALA A 96 1.48 -1.33 -10.19
N ALA A 97 1.17 -0.04 -10.05
CA ALA A 97 -0.20 0.47 -9.99
C ALA A 97 -0.99 0.18 -11.28
N LEU A 98 -0.37 0.44 -12.44
CA LEU A 98 -0.98 0.15 -13.74
C LEU A 98 -1.22 -1.35 -13.92
N VAL A 99 -0.27 -2.19 -13.52
CA VAL A 99 -0.38 -3.65 -13.64
C VAL A 99 -1.53 -4.19 -12.80
N ILE A 100 -1.65 -3.78 -11.52
CA ILE A 100 -2.73 -4.29 -10.68
C ILE A 100 -4.11 -3.85 -11.18
N ASP A 101 -4.24 -2.63 -11.70
CA ASP A 101 -5.48 -2.14 -12.30
C ASP A 101 -5.84 -2.88 -13.59
N ALA A 102 -4.85 -3.17 -14.43
CA ALA A 102 -5.04 -3.98 -15.63
C ALA A 102 -5.54 -5.39 -15.28
N VAL A 103 -4.97 -6.04 -14.24
CA VAL A 103 -5.41 -7.37 -13.79
C VAL A 103 -6.86 -7.34 -13.32
N VAL A 104 -7.23 -6.36 -12.48
CA VAL A 104 -8.62 -6.23 -11.98
C VAL A 104 -9.59 -6.02 -13.13
N SER A 105 -9.25 -5.16 -14.09
CA SER A 105 -10.07 -4.88 -15.28
C SER A 105 -10.22 -6.11 -16.19
N ALA A 106 -9.13 -6.85 -16.42
CA ALA A 106 -9.15 -8.07 -17.22
C ALA A 106 -10.04 -9.16 -16.58
N VAL A 107 -9.94 -9.34 -15.26
CA VAL A 107 -10.81 -10.29 -14.54
C VAL A 107 -12.27 -9.84 -14.62
N ALA A 108 -12.56 -8.56 -14.35
CA ALA A 108 -13.93 -8.04 -14.37
C ALA A 108 -14.58 -8.16 -15.76
N SER A 109 -13.84 -7.84 -16.82
CA SER A 109 -14.34 -7.95 -18.21
C SER A 109 -14.59 -9.41 -18.62
N THR A 110 -13.71 -10.33 -18.24
CA THR A 110 -13.89 -11.77 -18.51
C THR A 110 -15.10 -12.33 -17.77
N LEU A 111 -15.24 -12.01 -16.47
CA LEU A 111 -16.41 -12.42 -15.69
C LEU A 111 -17.71 -11.80 -16.24
N LYS A 112 -17.68 -10.58 -16.78
CA LYS A 112 -18.86 -9.96 -17.39
C LYS A 112 -19.37 -10.76 -18.59
N LYS A 113 -18.48 -11.40 -19.36
CA LYS A 113 -18.83 -12.31 -20.46
C LYS A 113 -19.39 -13.65 -19.96
N GLY A 114 -19.26 -13.95 -18.68
CA GLY A 114 -19.66 -15.23 -18.08
C GLY A 114 -18.57 -16.31 -18.14
N GLU A 115 -17.37 -15.93 -18.57
CA GLU A 115 -16.20 -16.80 -18.62
C GLU A 115 -15.51 -16.88 -17.25
N SER A 116 -14.61 -17.83 -17.09
CA SER A 116 -13.80 -18.00 -15.88
C SER A 116 -12.34 -17.63 -16.13
N VAL A 117 -11.69 -17.05 -15.11
CA VAL A 117 -10.25 -16.74 -15.14
C VAL A 117 -9.54 -17.61 -14.12
N THR A 118 -8.60 -18.43 -14.59
CA THR A 118 -7.74 -19.23 -13.72
C THR A 118 -6.34 -18.59 -13.66
N LEU A 119 -5.90 -18.27 -12.46
CA LEU A 119 -4.57 -17.75 -12.17
C LEU A 119 -3.78 -18.81 -11.38
N PRO A 120 -2.83 -19.51 -12.02
CA PRO A 120 -1.97 -20.48 -11.33
C PRO A 120 -1.30 -19.86 -10.11
N GLY A 121 -1.22 -20.61 -9.01
CA GLY A 121 -0.66 -20.11 -7.74
C GLY A 121 -1.63 -19.29 -6.88
N LEU A 122 -2.72 -18.75 -7.45
CA LEU A 122 -3.73 -17.98 -6.71
C LEU A 122 -5.07 -18.74 -6.62
N GLY A 123 -5.70 -19.02 -7.76
CA GLY A 123 -7.02 -19.65 -7.79
C GLY A 123 -7.81 -19.37 -9.06
N THR A 124 -9.12 -19.60 -9.00
CA THR A 124 -10.03 -19.43 -10.13
C THR A 124 -11.16 -18.48 -9.77
N PHE A 125 -11.37 -17.46 -10.61
CA PHE A 125 -12.51 -16.57 -10.60
C PHE A 125 -13.56 -17.09 -11.59
N SER A 126 -14.81 -17.12 -11.18
CA SER A 126 -15.92 -17.64 -11.99
C SER A 126 -17.21 -16.87 -11.70
N VAL A 127 -18.20 -17.03 -12.57
CA VAL A 127 -19.55 -16.49 -12.34
C VAL A 127 -20.47 -17.61 -11.87
N SER A 128 -21.04 -17.44 -10.68
CA SER A 128 -22.09 -18.32 -10.17
C SER A 128 -23.47 -17.66 -10.31
N LYS A 129 -24.48 -18.45 -10.68
CA LYS A 129 -25.87 -18.01 -10.75
C LYS A 129 -26.54 -18.30 -9.39
N ARG A 130 -27.02 -17.28 -8.71
CA ARG A 130 -27.86 -17.42 -7.51
C ARG A 130 -29.32 -17.32 -7.91
N ALA A 131 -30.11 -18.36 -7.61
CA ALA A 131 -31.54 -18.39 -7.84
C ALA A 131 -32.27 -17.37 -6.96
N ALA A 132 -33.47 -16.98 -7.38
CA ALA A 132 -34.34 -16.12 -6.59
C ALA A 132 -34.76 -16.86 -5.32
N ARG A 133 -34.78 -16.16 -4.20
CA ARG A 133 -35.18 -16.72 -2.90
C ARG A 133 -35.81 -15.65 -2.02
N ASN A 134 -36.56 -16.10 -1.02
CA ASN A 134 -37.09 -15.22 0.01
C ASN A 134 -36.03 -15.05 1.11
N GLY A 135 -35.63 -13.81 1.37
CA GLY A 135 -34.80 -13.44 2.52
C GLY A 135 -35.63 -12.70 3.56
N ARG A 136 -35.00 -12.35 4.68
CA ARG A 136 -35.59 -11.47 5.70
C ARG A 136 -34.76 -10.21 5.85
N ASN A 137 -35.43 -9.08 6.07
CA ASN A 137 -34.76 -7.86 6.49
C ASN A 137 -34.18 -8.06 7.91
N PRO A 138 -32.86 -7.91 8.14
CA PRO A 138 -32.28 -8.04 9.47
C PRO A 138 -32.86 -7.05 10.50
N GLN A 139 -33.31 -5.87 10.06
CA GLN A 139 -33.82 -4.82 10.95
C GLN A 139 -35.32 -4.95 11.24
N THR A 140 -36.13 -5.40 10.28
CA THR A 140 -37.60 -5.42 10.42
C THR A 140 -38.22 -6.81 10.43
N GLY A 141 -37.45 -7.86 10.13
CA GLY A 141 -37.93 -9.25 10.06
C GLY A 141 -38.85 -9.57 8.88
N GLN A 142 -39.28 -8.56 8.11
CA GLN A 142 -40.17 -8.72 6.97
C GLN A 142 -39.52 -9.55 5.85
N THR A 143 -40.32 -10.35 5.16
CA THR A 143 -39.89 -11.15 4.02
C THR A 143 -39.61 -10.26 2.82
N ILE A 144 -38.39 -10.32 2.29
CA ILE A 144 -37.97 -9.61 1.07
C ILE A 144 -37.68 -10.64 -0.02
N ARG A 145 -38.24 -10.43 -1.21
CA ARG A 145 -37.92 -11.25 -2.38
C ARG A 145 -36.58 -10.83 -2.98
N ILE A 146 -35.58 -11.71 -2.93
CA ILE A 146 -34.26 -11.50 -3.52
C ILE A 146 -34.29 -12.07 -4.95
N LYS A 147 -34.17 -11.21 -5.96
CA LYS A 147 -34.15 -11.62 -7.37
C LYS A 147 -32.92 -12.49 -7.67
N ALA A 148 -33.06 -13.34 -8.69
CA ALA A 148 -31.93 -14.11 -9.20
C ALA A 148 -30.84 -13.17 -9.73
N LYS A 149 -29.58 -13.48 -9.44
CA LYS A 149 -28.44 -12.66 -9.90
C LYS A 149 -27.20 -13.50 -10.17
N LYS A 150 -26.35 -13.00 -11.05
CA LYS A 150 -24.98 -13.48 -11.22
C LYS A 150 -24.11 -12.91 -10.10
N VAL A 151 -23.22 -13.71 -9.55
CA VAL A 151 -22.23 -13.30 -8.55
C VAL A 151 -20.86 -13.76 -8.98
N ALA A 152 -19.84 -12.95 -8.72
CA ALA A 152 -18.46 -13.40 -8.83
C ALA A 152 -18.14 -14.34 -7.66
N SER A 153 -17.47 -15.44 -7.96
CA SER A 153 -16.96 -16.40 -6.98
C SER A 153 -15.47 -16.61 -7.21
N PHE A 154 -14.69 -16.61 -6.13
CA PHE A 154 -13.29 -16.97 -6.13
C PHE A 154 -13.10 -18.30 -5.40
N LYS A 155 -12.38 -19.23 -6.03
CA LYS A 155 -11.95 -20.49 -5.43
C LYS A 155 -10.43 -20.48 -5.34
N ALA A 156 -9.89 -20.51 -4.12
CA ALA A 156 -8.45 -20.60 -3.89
C ALA A 156 -7.88 -21.87 -4.54
N GLY A 157 -6.72 -21.71 -5.19
CA GLY A 157 -5.98 -22.83 -5.75
C GLY A 157 -5.23 -23.61 -4.68
N LYS A 158 -4.88 -24.87 -4.99
CA LYS A 158 -4.15 -25.76 -4.08
C LYS A 158 -2.87 -25.11 -3.52
N VAL A 159 -2.08 -24.49 -4.39
CA VAL A 159 -0.81 -23.82 -4.02
C VAL A 159 -1.03 -22.70 -3.00
N LEU A 160 -2.09 -21.90 -3.14
CA LEU A 160 -2.38 -20.85 -2.18
C LEU A 160 -2.82 -21.43 -0.83
N SER A 161 -3.69 -22.44 -0.86
CA SER A 161 -4.16 -23.10 0.35
C SER A 161 -3.04 -23.80 1.13
N GLU A 162 -2.06 -24.39 0.42
CA GLU A 162 -0.89 -25.02 1.04
C GLU A 162 0.05 -24.01 1.70
N LYS A 163 0.20 -22.80 1.14
CA LYS A 163 1.05 -21.75 1.73
C LYS A 163 0.50 -21.14 3.03
N ILE A 164 -0.77 -21.40 3.35
CA ILE A 164 -1.47 -20.81 4.52
C ILE A 164 -1.64 -21.84 5.66
N ARG A 165 -1.45 -23.14 5.36
CA ARG A 165 -1.67 -24.25 6.30
C ARG A 165 -0.43 -24.54 7.14
#